data_AF-A0A9D7UA99-F1
#
_entry.id   AF-A0A9D7UA99-F1
#
_cell.length_a   1.000
_cell.length_b   1.000
_cell.length_c   1.000
_cell.angle_alpha   90.00
_cell.angle_beta   90.00
_cell.angle_gamma   90.00
#
_symmetry.space_group_name_H-M   'P 1'
#
loop_
_entity.id
_entity.type
_entity.pdbx_description
1 polymer ?
#
loop_
_entity_poly.entity_id
_entity_poly.type
_entity_poly.pdbx_seq_one_letter_code
_entity_poly.pdbx_strand_id
1 'polypeptide(L)'
;MFVAIVMAASIQAQPPCMPDYPSFYFAIARPVSVPELDTEMPNEVRSGLVALDSISRTYGRTKVDSILDARPDWDDTVQTFLKYLTILTDYNPLALLRHANTTEYRPYSHYRDIRIGIAGAIEQYSPSKSLDAALTSSDYIALVTVNDTVGLIDTGAKIARTVRVVSSTVDSAIYGRVFPACDQLHMATTSEHERRCLTFNIHFETIYKARSEKNLPRDAITIASKMPLPGRQYLVFLFLYPVCRDADTAYISIRPASWIGSECGLFEVVDSKVVDTTDYFGLGTNPSVNDVISIINSRIRQIVSYQSLTLWK
;
A
#
# COMPACT_ATOMS: atom_id res chain seq x y z
N MET A 1 15.92 -43.77 5.27
CA MET A 1 15.49 -42.91 6.39
C MET A 1 15.05 -41.59 5.78
N PHE A 2 13.75 -41.44 5.53
CA PHE A 2 13.18 -40.20 4.99
C PHE A 2 12.91 -39.25 6.16
N VAL A 3 13.60 -38.11 6.20
CA VAL A 3 13.28 -37.04 7.14
C VAL A 3 12.09 -36.29 6.54
N ALA A 4 10.88 -36.66 6.97
CA ALA A 4 9.70 -35.83 6.77
C ALA A 4 9.80 -34.66 7.74
N ILE A 5 10.24 -33.50 7.23
CA ILE A 5 10.07 -32.23 7.94
C ILE A 5 8.59 -31.87 7.82
N VAL A 6 7.78 -32.32 8.77
CA VAL A 6 6.45 -31.77 9.00
C VAL A 6 6.68 -30.42 9.68
N MET A 7 6.88 -29.37 8.88
CA MET A 7 6.66 -28.03 9.41
C MET A 7 5.17 -27.93 9.68
N ALA A 8 4.82 -27.82 10.96
CA ALA A 8 3.50 -27.38 11.37
C ALA A 8 3.36 -25.91 10.94
N ALA A 9 3.09 -25.69 9.64
CA ALA A 9 2.44 -24.47 9.21
C ALA A 9 1.08 -24.52 9.89
N SER A 10 0.88 -23.66 10.90
CA SER A 10 -0.47 -23.31 11.34
C SER A 10 -1.28 -23.07 10.08
N ILE A 11 -2.23 -23.95 9.78
CA ILE A 11 -3.14 -23.80 8.65
C ILE A 11 -3.79 -22.45 8.88
N GLN A 12 -3.36 -21.45 8.13
CA GLN A 12 -3.93 -20.13 8.22
C GLN A 12 -5.36 -20.33 7.70
N ALA A 13 -6.34 -20.29 8.61
CA ALA A 13 -7.73 -20.50 8.27
C ALA A 13 -8.06 -19.57 7.11
N GLN A 14 -8.62 -20.06 6.01
CA GLN A 14 -8.94 -19.21 4.85
C GLN A 14 -10.01 -18.18 5.24
N PRO A 15 -10.06 -16.99 4.61
CA PRO A 15 -11.09 -16.01 4.95
C PRO A 15 -12.48 -16.61 4.61
N PRO A 16 -13.48 -16.57 5.51
CA PRO A 16 -14.78 -17.22 5.32
C PRO A 16 -15.50 -16.85 4.03
N CYS A 17 -15.33 -15.61 3.56
CA CYS A 17 -15.92 -15.10 2.32
C CYS A 17 -15.14 -15.46 1.04
N MET A 18 -13.97 -16.08 1.16
CA MET A 18 -13.16 -16.54 0.04
C MET A 18 -12.34 -17.77 0.47
N PRO A 19 -13.00 -18.95 0.58
CA PRO A 19 -12.33 -20.17 1.04
C PRO A 19 -11.13 -20.51 0.16
N ASP A 20 -11.18 -20.28 -1.15
CA ASP A 20 -10.05 -20.61 -2.05
C ASP A 20 -8.97 -19.51 -2.11
N TYR A 21 -8.68 -18.80 -1.01
CA TYR A 21 -7.62 -17.77 -0.97
C TYR A 21 -6.31 -18.33 -0.37
N PRO A 22 -5.32 -18.72 -1.19
CA PRO A 22 -4.13 -19.46 -0.75
C PRO A 22 -3.01 -18.51 -0.28
N SER A 23 -3.33 -17.52 0.55
CA SER A 23 -2.40 -16.43 0.87
C SER A 23 -2.65 -15.85 2.25
N PHE A 24 -1.64 -15.22 2.83
CA PHE A 24 -1.75 -14.55 4.12
C PHE A 24 -2.75 -13.39 4.04
N TYR A 25 -3.55 -13.20 5.08
CA TYR A 25 -4.43 -12.05 5.21
C TYR A 25 -4.52 -11.58 6.67
N PHE A 26 -5.01 -10.36 6.87
CA PHE A 26 -5.39 -9.81 8.16
C PHE A 26 -6.91 -9.62 8.19
N ALA A 27 -7.51 -9.88 9.33
CA ALA A 27 -8.93 -9.61 9.58
C ALA A 27 -9.05 -8.31 10.37
N ILE A 28 -9.86 -7.38 9.87
CA ILE A 28 -10.07 -6.08 10.49
C ILE A 28 -11.56 -5.90 10.74
N ALA A 29 -11.91 -5.67 12.01
CA ALA A 29 -13.26 -5.34 12.40
C ALA A 29 -13.74 -4.05 11.71
N ARG A 30 -15.01 -4.05 11.35
CA ARG A 30 -15.70 -2.91 10.76
C ARG A 30 -15.66 -1.72 11.73
N PRO A 31 -15.48 -0.49 11.23
CA PRO A 31 -15.59 0.71 12.04
C PRO A 31 -16.98 0.83 12.69
N VAL A 32 -17.04 1.29 13.93
CA VAL A 32 -18.31 1.64 14.61
C VAL A 32 -18.91 2.95 14.10
N SER A 33 -18.11 3.80 13.46
CA SER A 33 -18.53 5.07 12.86
C SER A 33 -17.76 5.36 11.57
N VAL A 34 -18.40 6.00 10.60
CA VAL A 34 -17.78 6.35 9.32
C VAL A 34 -17.99 7.85 9.04
N PRO A 35 -16.92 8.66 8.95
CA PRO A 35 -15.52 8.28 9.17
C PRO A 35 -15.22 7.92 10.64
N GLU A 36 -14.17 7.12 10.87
CA GLU A 36 -13.64 6.89 12.22
C GLU A 36 -12.91 8.15 12.66
N LEU A 37 -13.55 8.98 13.49
CA LEU A 37 -12.93 10.19 14.02
C LEU A 37 -12.55 9.97 15.48
N ASP A 38 -11.32 10.34 15.82
CA ASP A 38 -10.81 10.35 17.19
C ASP A 38 -10.41 11.79 17.56
N THR A 39 -10.66 12.18 18.80
CA THR A 39 -10.30 13.50 19.35
C THR A 39 -8.80 13.74 19.35
N GLU A 40 -7.99 12.68 19.42
CA GLU A 40 -6.53 12.74 19.37
C GLU A 40 -5.98 12.89 17.94
N MET A 41 -6.83 12.76 16.90
CA MET A 41 -6.39 12.97 15.52
C MET A 41 -5.98 14.43 15.28
N PRO A 42 -4.85 14.68 14.60
CA PRO A 42 -4.51 16.01 14.12
C PRO A 42 -5.64 16.63 13.30
N ASN A 43 -5.84 17.94 13.42
CA ASN A 43 -6.94 18.64 12.75
C ASN A 43 -6.95 18.42 11.22
N GLU A 44 -5.78 18.40 10.57
CA GLU A 44 -5.69 18.15 9.13
C GLU A 44 -6.13 16.74 8.74
N VAL A 45 -5.83 15.72 9.56
CA VAL A 45 -6.29 14.34 9.35
C VAL A 45 -7.80 14.27 9.47
N ARG A 46 -8.36 14.88 10.53
CA ARG A 46 -9.81 14.90 10.76
C ARG A 46 -10.56 15.59 9.62
N SER A 47 -10.10 16.77 9.20
CA SER A 47 -10.67 17.51 8.07
C SER A 47 -10.55 16.73 6.77
N GLY A 48 -9.42 16.07 6.53
CA GLY A 48 -9.22 15.22 5.36
C GLY A 48 -10.20 14.05 5.30
N LEU A 49 -10.42 13.34 6.42
CA LEU A 49 -11.38 12.24 6.50
C LEU A 49 -12.82 12.72 6.24
N VAL A 50 -13.21 13.85 6.82
CA VAL A 50 -14.55 14.44 6.62
C VAL A 50 -14.74 14.87 5.17
N ALA A 51 -13.75 15.53 4.56
CA ALA A 51 -13.80 15.94 3.16
C ALA A 51 -13.92 14.73 2.23
N LEU A 52 -13.11 13.68 2.48
CA LEU A 52 -13.14 12.46 1.69
C LEU A 52 -14.47 11.71 1.81
N ASP A 53 -15.03 11.60 3.01
CA ASP A 53 -16.36 11.03 3.25
C ASP A 53 -17.43 11.83 2.50
N SER A 54 -17.38 13.17 2.58
CA SER A 54 -18.29 14.06 1.86
C SER A 54 -18.22 13.87 0.35
N ILE A 55 -17.02 13.76 -0.22
CA ILE A 55 -16.83 13.50 -1.66
C ILE A 55 -17.40 12.13 -2.04
N SER A 56 -17.10 11.09 -1.27
CA SER A 56 -17.57 9.71 -1.51
C SER A 56 -19.10 9.60 -1.47
N ARG A 57 -19.75 10.41 -0.61
CA ARG A 57 -21.21 10.50 -0.47
C ARG A 57 -21.89 11.41 -1.48
N THR A 58 -21.16 12.34 -2.10
CA THR A 58 -21.74 13.33 -3.03
C THR A 58 -21.50 12.96 -4.48
N TYR A 59 -20.32 12.40 -4.79
CA TYR A 59 -19.85 12.19 -6.15
C TYR A 59 -19.53 10.73 -6.42
N GLY A 60 -19.98 10.25 -7.58
CA GLY A 60 -19.55 8.98 -8.14
C GLY A 60 -18.17 9.09 -8.77
N ARG A 61 -17.54 7.94 -9.05
CA ARG A 61 -16.19 7.87 -9.63
C ARG A 61 -16.08 8.71 -10.89
N THR A 62 -17.01 8.53 -11.83
CA THR A 62 -17.06 9.28 -13.09
C THR A 62 -17.08 10.79 -12.89
N LYS A 63 -17.72 11.28 -11.82
CA LYS A 63 -17.76 12.71 -11.54
C LYS A 63 -16.42 13.21 -11.00
N VAL A 64 -15.78 12.43 -10.13
CA VAL A 64 -14.42 12.73 -9.64
C VAL A 64 -13.43 12.73 -10.79
N ASP A 65 -13.44 11.69 -11.63
CA ASP A 65 -12.62 11.60 -12.84
C ASP A 65 -12.87 12.84 -13.73
N SER A 66 -14.12 13.21 -14.00
CA SER A 66 -14.42 14.41 -14.79
C SER A 66 -13.92 15.73 -14.18
N ILE A 67 -13.86 15.84 -12.85
CA ILE A 67 -13.35 17.04 -12.16
C ILE A 67 -11.83 17.12 -12.30
N LEU A 68 -11.15 15.98 -12.27
CA LEU A 68 -9.70 15.87 -12.41
C LEU A 68 -9.26 15.99 -13.87
N ASP A 69 -9.97 15.36 -14.79
CA ASP A 69 -9.72 15.40 -16.24
C ASP A 69 -9.97 16.81 -16.82
N ALA A 70 -10.89 17.56 -16.22
CA ALA A 70 -11.14 18.96 -16.61
C ALA A 70 -9.99 19.91 -16.19
N ARG A 71 -8.98 19.43 -15.46
CA ARG A 71 -7.84 20.26 -15.05
C ARG A 71 -6.77 20.25 -16.13
N PRO A 72 -6.33 21.42 -16.63
CA PRO A 72 -5.37 21.48 -17.71
C PRO A 72 -3.92 21.22 -17.26
N ASP A 73 -3.63 21.24 -15.96
CA ASP A 73 -2.25 21.24 -15.44
C ASP A 73 -2.18 20.80 -13.96
N TRP A 74 -0.97 20.79 -13.38
CA TRP A 74 -0.64 20.63 -11.97
C TRP A 74 -1.17 21.77 -11.09
N ASP A 75 -2.50 21.84 -10.96
CA ASP A 75 -3.19 22.94 -10.29
C ASP A 75 -3.35 22.74 -8.77
N ASP A 76 -4.00 23.72 -8.13
CA ASP A 76 -4.30 23.70 -6.69
C ASP A 76 -5.18 22.51 -6.28
N THR A 77 -6.05 22.03 -7.17
CA THR A 77 -6.99 20.94 -6.88
C THR A 77 -6.22 19.62 -6.78
N VAL A 78 -5.39 19.32 -7.79
CA VAL A 78 -4.59 18.09 -7.82
C VAL A 78 -3.59 18.05 -6.65
N GLN A 79 -2.93 19.17 -6.37
CA GLN A 79 -2.00 19.29 -5.23
C GLN A 79 -2.70 19.13 -3.88
N THR A 80 -3.92 19.68 -3.73
CA THR A 80 -4.71 19.51 -2.50
C THR A 80 -5.14 18.06 -2.31
N PHE A 81 -5.55 17.36 -3.38
CA PHE A 81 -5.87 15.94 -3.30
C PHE A 81 -4.66 15.09 -2.93
N LEU A 82 -3.49 15.34 -3.54
CA LEU A 82 -2.25 14.67 -3.17
C LEU A 82 -1.91 14.93 -1.70
N LYS A 83 -1.98 16.19 -1.23
CA LYS A 83 -1.74 16.54 0.18
C LYS A 83 -2.58 15.70 1.13
N TYR A 84 -3.90 15.70 0.97
CA TYR A 84 -4.76 14.97 1.90
C TYR A 84 -4.60 13.46 1.78
N LEU A 85 -4.41 12.92 0.57
CA LEU A 85 -4.13 11.49 0.40
C LEU A 85 -2.85 11.08 1.15
N THR A 86 -1.79 11.90 1.06
CA THR A 86 -0.53 11.68 1.77
C THR A 86 -0.71 11.76 3.29
N ILE A 87 -1.40 12.79 3.80
CA ILE A 87 -1.62 12.96 5.25
C ILE A 87 -2.41 11.78 5.82
N LEU A 88 -3.50 11.39 5.16
CA LEU A 88 -4.38 10.32 5.63
C LEU A 88 -3.70 8.96 5.61
N THR A 89 -2.98 8.67 4.53
CA THR A 89 -2.26 7.40 4.37
C THR A 89 -1.08 7.32 5.34
N ASP A 90 -0.31 8.40 5.53
CA ASP A 90 0.81 8.40 6.49
C ASP A 90 0.32 8.22 7.93
N TYR A 91 -0.82 8.85 8.28
CA TYR A 91 -1.38 8.78 9.61
C TYR A 91 -1.83 7.36 9.98
N ASN A 92 -2.74 6.78 9.20
CA ASN A 92 -3.24 5.43 9.46
C ASN A 92 -3.85 4.82 8.19
N PRO A 93 -3.08 4.05 7.41
CA PRO A 93 -3.57 3.48 6.16
C PRO A 93 -4.67 2.43 6.38
N LEU A 94 -4.70 1.76 7.53
CA LEU A 94 -5.76 0.79 7.88
C LEU A 94 -7.10 1.49 8.12
N ALA A 95 -7.12 2.61 8.83
CA ALA A 95 -8.34 3.41 9.04
C ALA A 95 -8.89 3.93 7.71
N LEU A 96 -8.01 4.38 6.81
CA LEU A 96 -8.38 4.83 5.48
C LEU A 96 -8.97 3.71 4.62
N LEU A 97 -8.41 2.50 4.69
CA LEU A 97 -8.97 1.32 4.03
C LEU A 97 -10.33 0.91 4.62
N ARG A 98 -10.48 0.95 5.95
CA ARG A 98 -11.76 0.66 6.63
C ARG A 98 -12.87 1.59 6.15
N HIS A 99 -12.57 2.89 6.04
CA HIS A 99 -13.48 3.87 5.48
C HIS A 99 -13.97 3.48 4.08
N ALA A 100 -13.04 3.06 3.21
CA ALA A 100 -13.32 2.64 1.83
C ALA A 100 -14.29 1.45 1.70
N ASN A 101 -14.25 0.54 2.68
CA ASN A 101 -14.92 -0.76 2.62
C ASN A 101 -16.29 -0.78 3.32
N THR A 102 -16.77 0.35 3.82
CA THR A 102 -18.09 0.45 4.47
C THR A 102 -19.24 0.51 3.46
N THR A 103 -20.29 -0.30 3.69
CA THR A 103 -21.48 -0.42 2.81
C THR A 103 -22.75 0.20 3.37
N GLU A 104 -22.76 0.57 4.65
CA GLU A 104 -23.97 1.07 5.33
C GLU A 104 -24.55 2.31 4.68
N TYR A 105 -23.68 3.13 4.13
CA TYR A 105 -24.07 4.29 3.33
C TYR A 105 -23.73 3.90 1.92
N ARG A 106 -24.74 3.69 1.05
CA ARG A 106 -24.52 3.43 -0.39
C ARG A 106 -23.73 4.61 -0.98
N PRO A 107 -22.39 4.58 -1.02
CA PRO A 107 -21.65 5.74 -1.46
C PRO A 107 -21.80 5.79 -2.98
N TYR A 108 -21.79 6.99 -3.58
CA TYR A 108 -21.77 7.06 -5.04
C TYR A 108 -20.41 6.55 -5.58
N SER A 109 -19.34 6.61 -4.77
CA SER A 109 -18.04 6.02 -5.08
C SER A 109 -17.31 5.49 -3.83
N HIS A 110 -16.58 4.39 -3.99
CA HIS A 110 -15.67 3.93 -2.94
C HIS A 110 -14.42 4.82 -2.92
N TYR A 111 -13.85 5.06 -1.73
CA TYR A 111 -12.57 5.77 -1.61
C TYR A 111 -11.49 5.20 -2.54
N ARG A 112 -11.47 3.87 -2.73
CA ARG A 112 -10.54 3.23 -3.66
C ARG A 112 -10.68 3.78 -5.08
N ASP A 113 -11.90 4.01 -5.55
CA ASP A 113 -12.15 4.58 -6.87
C ASP A 113 -11.68 6.03 -6.95
N ILE A 114 -11.94 6.83 -5.91
CA ILE A 114 -11.47 8.21 -5.78
C ILE A 114 -9.94 8.25 -5.81
N ARG A 115 -9.28 7.38 -5.03
CA ARG A 115 -7.82 7.25 -5.01
C ARG A 115 -7.25 6.90 -6.38
N ILE A 116 -7.91 6.00 -7.12
CA ILE A 116 -7.49 5.64 -8.49
C ILE A 116 -7.59 6.85 -9.42
N GLY A 117 -8.68 7.61 -9.38
CA GLY A 117 -8.84 8.83 -10.18
C GLY A 117 -7.77 9.87 -9.85
N ILE A 118 -7.53 10.12 -8.56
CA ILE A 118 -6.49 11.03 -8.07
C ILE A 118 -5.10 10.56 -8.54
N ALA A 119 -4.78 9.27 -8.41
CA ALA A 119 -3.51 8.71 -8.85
C ALA A 119 -3.30 8.87 -10.36
N GLY A 120 -4.35 8.69 -11.17
CA GLY A 120 -4.31 8.93 -12.62
C GLY A 120 -3.98 10.39 -12.96
N ALA A 121 -4.63 11.34 -12.30
CA ALA A 121 -4.36 12.76 -12.48
C ALA A 121 -2.91 13.12 -12.07
N ILE A 122 -2.41 12.53 -10.99
CA ILE A 122 -1.04 12.75 -10.52
C ILE A 122 -0.01 12.17 -11.50
N GLU A 123 -0.24 10.96 -12.02
CA GLU A 123 0.62 10.36 -13.05
C GLU A 123 0.67 11.22 -14.32
N GLN A 124 -0.44 11.87 -14.67
CA GLN A 124 -0.54 12.74 -15.84
C GLN A 124 0.15 14.10 -15.63
N TYR A 125 -0.14 14.78 -14.51
CA TYR A 125 0.18 16.20 -14.34
C TYR A 125 1.37 16.48 -13.42
N SER A 126 1.79 15.55 -12.55
CA SER A 126 2.86 15.83 -11.60
C SER A 126 4.20 16.14 -12.30
N PRO A 127 4.97 17.13 -11.82
CA PRO A 127 6.36 17.32 -12.24
C PRO A 127 7.30 16.24 -11.68
N SER A 128 6.86 15.50 -10.65
CA SER A 128 7.60 14.41 -9.99
C SER A 128 6.84 13.08 -10.11
N LYS A 129 6.41 12.75 -11.34
CA LYS A 129 5.51 11.64 -11.67
C LYS A 129 5.83 10.33 -10.96
N SER A 130 7.08 9.86 -11.05
CA SER A 130 7.47 8.58 -10.47
C SER A 130 7.29 8.56 -8.94
N LEU A 131 7.83 9.56 -8.24
CA LEU A 131 7.79 9.59 -6.79
C LEU A 131 6.37 9.85 -6.25
N ASP A 132 5.61 10.73 -6.89
CA ASP A 132 4.23 11.00 -6.48
C ASP A 132 3.30 9.81 -6.79
N ALA A 133 3.51 9.12 -7.91
CA ALA A 133 2.81 7.88 -8.22
C ALA A 133 3.16 6.79 -7.19
N ALA A 134 4.43 6.69 -6.77
CA ALA A 134 4.84 5.76 -5.73
C ALA A 134 4.16 6.05 -4.38
N LEU A 135 4.14 7.31 -3.96
CA LEU A 135 3.50 7.75 -2.71
C LEU A 135 1.98 7.52 -2.71
N THR A 136 1.32 7.80 -3.83
CA THR A 136 -0.14 7.64 -3.96
C THR A 136 -0.56 6.18 -4.09
N SER A 137 0.31 5.34 -4.63
CA SER A 137 0.08 3.91 -4.83
C SER A 137 0.43 3.04 -3.63
N SER A 138 1.23 3.57 -2.70
CA SER A 138 1.66 2.85 -1.51
C SER A 138 0.80 3.22 -0.32
N ASP A 139 0.55 2.25 0.56
CA ASP A 139 0.03 2.44 1.91
C ASP A 139 1.15 2.38 2.95
N TYR A 140 2.24 1.67 2.63
CA TYR A 140 3.45 1.61 3.44
C TYR A 140 4.68 1.81 2.57
N ILE A 141 5.64 2.59 3.07
CA ILE A 141 7.01 2.59 2.59
C ILE A 141 7.90 2.32 3.79
N ALA A 142 8.72 1.28 3.70
CA ALA A 142 9.53 0.85 4.83
C ALA A 142 10.85 0.24 4.38
N LEU A 143 11.85 0.30 5.25
CA LEU A 143 13.02 -0.55 5.20
C LEU A 143 12.71 -1.80 6.02
N VAL A 144 12.89 -2.98 5.43
CA VAL A 144 12.58 -4.25 6.08
C VAL A 144 13.70 -5.26 5.92
N THR A 145 13.92 -6.09 6.93
CA THR A 145 14.75 -7.29 6.85
C THR A 145 13.84 -8.51 6.71
N VAL A 146 14.05 -9.31 5.66
CA VAL A 146 13.22 -10.48 5.39
C VAL A 146 13.65 -11.63 6.28
N ASN A 147 12.73 -12.12 7.10
CA ASN A 147 12.99 -13.18 8.06
C ASN A 147 12.84 -14.54 7.38
N ASP A 148 11.74 -14.72 6.63
CA ASP A 148 11.41 -15.98 5.96
C ASP A 148 10.50 -15.76 4.74
N THR A 149 10.47 -16.73 3.83
CA THR A 149 9.58 -16.74 2.67
C THR A 149 8.98 -18.12 2.47
N VAL A 150 7.66 -18.17 2.31
CA VAL A 150 6.91 -19.41 2.04
C VAL A 150 6.25 -19.31 0.67
N GLY A 151 6.52 -20.29 -0.20
CA GLY A 151 5.87 -20.44 -1.49
C GLY A 151 4.60 -21.28 -1.39
N LEU A 152 3.49 -20.79 -1.92
CA LEU A 152 2.19 -21.45 -1.97
C LEU A 152 1.71 -21.56 -3.41
N ILE A 153 1.19 -22.73 -3.78
CA ILE A 153 0.61 -22.98 -5.09
C ILE A 153 -0.75 -23.65 -4.90
N ASP A 154 -1.80 -23.01 -5.43
CA ASP A 154 -3.16 -23.54 -5.51
C ASP A 154 -3.69 -23.33 -6.94
N THR A 155 -3.73 -24.42 -7.72
CA THR A 155 -4.19 -24.38 -9.11
C THR A 155 -5.71 -24.23 -9.23
N GLY A 156 -6.47 -24.50 -8.16
CA GLY A 156 -7.91 -24.31 -8.09
C GLY A 156 -8.32 -22.88 -7.76
N ALA A 157 -7.43 -22.09 -7.15
CA ALA A 157 -7.71 -20.72 -6.76
C ALA A 157 -8.07 -19.82 -7.97
N LYS A 158 -9.07 -18.95 -7.78
CA LYS A 158 -9.50 -17.98 -8.81
C LYS A 158 -8.52 -16.82 -8.95
N ILE A 159 -7.87 -16.45 -7.85
CA ILE A 159 -6.86 -15.40 -7.75
C ILE A 159 -5.69 -15.95 -6.94
N ALA A 160 -4.50 -15.37 -7.11
CA ALA A 160 -3.33 -15.70 -6.30
C ALA A 160 -2.95 -17.20 -6.37
N ARG A 161 -2.92 -17.81 -7.56
CA ARG A 161 -2.62 -19.25 -7.68
C ARG A 161 -1.19 -19.56 -7.29
N THR A 162 -0.28 -18.63 -7.56
CA THR A 162 1.11 -18.71 -7.13
C THR A 162 1.41 -17.52 -6.23
N VAL A 163 1.75 -17.81 -4.98
CA VAL A 163 2.01 -16.79 -3.96
C VAL A 163 3.34 -17.05 -3.29
N ARG A 164 4.07 -15.98 -3.00
CA ARG A 164 5.11 -16.00 -1.98
C ARG A 164 4.67 -15.13 -0.82
N VAL A 165 4.48 -15.76 0.34
CA VAL A 165 4.27 -15.08 1.61
C VAL A 165 5.64 -14.70 2.16
N VAL A 166 5.82 -13.43 2.52
CA VAL A 166 7.08 -12.89 3.01
C VAL A 166 6.85 -12.41 4.44
N SER A 167 7.57 -12.99 5.38
CA SER A 167 7.63 -12.55 6.78
C SER A 167 8.86 -11.69 6.96
N SER A 168 8.70 -10.48 7.51
CA SER A 168 9.79 -9.51 7.62
C SER A 168 9.74 -8.72 8.93
N THR A 169 10.87 -8.14 9.29
CA THR A 169 11.03 -7.16 10.37
C THR A 169 11.12 -5.76 9.78
N VAL A 170 10.35 -4.81 10.29
CA VAL A 170 10.40 -3.39 9.92
C VAL A 170 11.56 -2.72 10.66
N ASP A 171 12.61 -2.40 9.90
CA ASP A 171 13.79 -1.70 10.40
C ASP A 171 13.50 -0.20 10.56
N SER A 172 12.79 0.37 9.59
CA SER A 172 12.38 1.78 9.59
C SER A 172 11.09 1.98 8.81
N ALA A 173 10.13 2.68 9.40
CA ALA A 173 8.91 3.12 8.72
C ALA A 173 9.13 4.52 8.15
N ILE A 174 8.94 4.67 6.84
CA ILE A 174 9.12 5.93 6.11
C ILE A 174 7.77 6.59 5.82
N TYR A 175 6.75 5.77 5.51
CA TYR A 175 5.39 6.21 5.20
C TYR A 175 4.39 5.16 5.66
N GLY A 176 3.26 5.59 6.22
CA GLY A 176 2.22 4.70 6.74
C GLY A 176 2.58 4.17 8.12
N ARG A 177 2.38 4.99 9.16
CA ARG A 177 2.94 4.77 10.51
C ARG A 177 2.30 3.62 11.28
N VAL A 178 1.11 3.17 10.88
CA VAL A 178 0.33 2.16 11.60
C VAL A 178 0.29 0.86 10.80
N PHE A 179 1.15 -0.08 11.15
CA PHE A 179 1.16 -1.44 10.60
C PHE A 179 0.14 -2.33 11.31
N PRO A 180 -0.41 -3.36 10.63
CA PRO A 180 -1.22 -4.36 11.30
C PRO A 180 -0.37 -5.15 12.31
N ALA A 181 -0.97 -5.52 13.43
CA ALA A 181 -0.29 -6.36 14.41
C ALA A 181 -0.03 -7.75 13.83
N CYS A 182 1.14 -8.31 14.13
CA CYS A 182 1.58 -9.60 13.60
C CYS A 182 0.85 -10.77 14.25
N ASP A 183 0.41 -10.57 15.49
CA ASP A 183 -0.17 -11.60 16.33
C ASP A 183 -1.70 -11.66 16.24
N GLN A 184 -2.30 -11.17 15.15
CA GLN A 184 -3.76 -11.19 14.97
C GLN A 184 -4.34 -12.59 14.64
N LEU A 185 -3.98 -13.57 15.48
CA LEU A 185 -4.97 -14.47 16.08
C LEU A 185 -5.53 -13.92 17.40
N HIS A 186 -4.90 -12.95 18.09
CA HIS A 186 -5.49 -12.31 19.28
C HIS A 186 -5.07 -10.83 19.44
N MET A 187 -6.07 -9.95 19.54
CA MET A 187 -5.87 -8.55 19.91
C MET A 187 -5.52 -8.46 21.41
N ALA A 188 -4.30 -8.03 21.75
CA ALA A 188 -4.04 -7.37 23.03
C ALA A 188 -2.77 -6.52 22.97
N THR A 189 -2.95 -5.27 23.38
CA THR A 189 -1.98 -4.29 23.90
C THR A 189 -0.61 -4.83 24.29
N THR A 190 0.39 -4.60 23.46
CA THR A 190 1.79 -4.67 23.87
C THR A 190 2.64 -3.59 23.18
N SER A 191 3.81 -3.35 23.79
CA SER A 191 4.68 -2.19 23.62
C SER A 191 5.14 -1.91 22.17
N GLU A 192 5.59 -0.68 21.93
CA GLU A 192 6.08 -0.17 20.64
C GLU A 192 7.18 -1.04 19.97
N HIS A 193 7.85 -1.90 20.73
CA HIS A 193 8.86 -2.85 20.23
C HIS A 193 8.28 -4.13 19.58
N GLU A 194 7.03 -4.52 19.88
CA GLU A 194 6.40 -5.72 19.29
C GLU A 194 5.73 -5.45 17.93
N ARG A 195 5.69 -4.19 17.47
CA ARG A 195 5.05 -3.79 16.20
C ARG A 195 5.99 -3.78 14.98
N ARG A 196 7.18 -4.37 15.10
CA ARG A 196 8.19 -4.36 14.04
C ARG A 196 8.12 -5.56 13.11
N CYS A 197 7.01 -6.27 12.99
CA CYS A 197 6.89 -7.34 12.01
C CYS A 197 5.85 -6.99 10.95
N LEU A 198 6.08 -7.49 9.74
CA LEU A 198 5.29 -7.19 8.57
C LEU A 198 5.25 -8.43 7.68
N THR A 199 4.04 -8.89 7.40
CA THR A 199 3.81 -9.98 6.46
C THR A 199 3.09 -9.45 5.23
N PHE A 200 3.65 -9.73 4.06
CA PHE A 200 3.06 -9.35 2.78
C PHE A 200 3.13 -10.49 1.76
N ASN A 201 2.32 -10.38 0.72
CA ASN A 201 2.16 -11.41 -0.28
C ASN A 201 2.59 -10.92 -1.66
N ILE A 202 3.38 -11.72 -2.34
CA ILE A 202 3.73 -11.52 -3.75
C ILE A 202 2.86 -12.44 -4.57
N HIS A 203 1.93 -11.85 -5.32
CA HIS A 203 1.00 -12.56 -6.19
C HIS A 203 1.53 -12.47 -7.62
N PHE A 204 2.08 -13.57 -8.15
CA PHE A 204 2.78 -13.54 -9.43
C PHE A 204 1.87 -13.10 -10.58
N GLU A 205 0.58 -13.48 -10.56
CA GLU A 205 -0.39 -13.08 -11.56
C GLU A 205 -0.63 -11.56 -11.59
N THR A 206 -0.54 -10.91 -10.43
CA THR A 206 -0.66 -9.44 -10.34
C THR A 206 0.54 -8.77 -11.01
N ILE A 207 1.74 -9.33 -10.84
CA ILE A 207 2.96 -8.85 -11.49
C ILE A 207 2.90 -9.06 -13.01
N TYR A 208 2.42 -10.24 -13.46
CA TYR A 208 2.19 -10.50 -14.89
C TYR A 208 1.24 -9.47 -15.51
N LYS A 209 0.14 -9.17 -14.82
CA LYS A 209 -0.83 -8.17 -15.26
C LYS A 209 -0.21 -6.77 -15.30
N ALA A 210 0.46 -6.34 -14.23
CA ALA A 210 1.13 -5.05 -14.16
C ALA A 210 2.14 -4.87 -15.30
N ARG A 211 2.89 -5.92 -15.64
CA ARG A 211 3.81 -5.90 -16.80
C ARG A 211 3.08 -5.61 -18.11
N SER A 212 1.94 -6.26 -18.36
CA SER A 212 1.17 -6.07 -19.58
C SER A 212 0.54 -4.68 -19.67
N GLU A 213 0.16 -4.10 -18.54
CA GLU A 213 -0.56 -2.81 -18.49
C GLU A 213 0.38 -1.59 -18.42
N LYS A 214 1.55 -1.73 -17.79
CA LYS A 214 2.49 -0.63 -17.52
C LYS A 214 3.83 -0.75 -18.25
N ASN A 215 3.94 -1.66 -19.24
CA ASN A 215 5.15 -1.89 -20.02
C ASN A 215 6.41 -2.14 -19.16
N LEU A 216 6.26 -2.85 -18.04
CA LEU A 216 7.41 -3.17 -17.19
C LEU A 216 8.47 -3.99 -17.97
N PRO A 217 9.76 -3.84 -17.64
CA PRO A 217 10.83 -4.62 -18.24
C PRO A 217 10.56 -6.14 -18.24
N ARG A 218 11.06 -6.86 -19.26
CA ARG A 218 10.79 -8.31 -19.41
C ARG A 218 11.26 -9.13 -18.21
N ASP A 219 12.30 -8.66 -17.57
CA ASP A 219 12.98 -9.24 -16.41
C ASP A 219 12.31 -8.93 -15.07
N ALA A 220 11.33 -8.01 -15.00
CA ALA A 220 10.60 -7.71 -13.76
C ALA A 220 9.99 -8.97 -13.10
N ILE A 221 9.47 -9.91 -13.90
CA ILE A 221 8.96 -11.21 -13.40
C ILE A 221 10.10 -12.09 -12.89
N THR A 222 11.23 -12.11 -13.60
CA THR A 222 12.41 -12.87 -13.18
C THR A 222 12.97 -12.33 -11.87
N ILE A 223 12.94 -11.01 -11.67
CA ILE A 223 13.36 -10.34 -10.45
C ILE A 223 12.40 -10.68 -9.31
N ALA A 224 11.10 -10.45 -9.51
CA ALA A 224 10.08 -10.75 -8.52
C ALA A 224 9.99 -12.25 -8.16
N SER A 225 10.29 -13.16 -9.09
CA SER A 225 10.35 -14.60 -8.78
C SER A 225 11.57 -14.99 -7.97
N LYS A 226 12.64 -14.18 -7.97
CA LYS A 226 13.86 -14.42 -7.19
C LYS A 226 13.90 -13.65 -5.88
N MET A 227 13.03 -12.66 -5.69
CA MET A 227 13.02 -11.77 -4.52
C MET A 227 11.67 -11.79 -3.78
N PRO A 228 11.65 -11.38 -2.50
CA PRO A 228 12.80 -11.19 -1.63
C PRO A 228 13.39 -12.53 -1.16
N LEU A 229 14.63 -12.48 -0.67
CA LEU A 229 15.32 -13.64 -0.08
C LEU A 229 15.44 -13.48 1.46
N PRO A 230 15.35 -14.58 2.23
CA PRO A 230 15.62 -14.55 3.67
C PRO A 230 17.01 -13.97 4.01
N GLY A 231 17.07 -13.20 5.10
CA GLY A 231 18.29 -12.55 5.61
C GLY A 231 18.72 -11.31 4.82
N ARG A 232 17.96 -10.87 3.82
CA ARG A 232 18.25 -9.68 3.01
C ARG A 232 17.37 -8.51 3.43
N GLN A 233 17.88 -7.30 3.22
CA GLN A 233 17.18 -6.06 3.49
C GLN A 233 16.59 -5.48 2.20
N TYR A 234 15.41 -4.87 2.29
CA TYR A 234 14.70 -4.27 1.16
C TYR A 234 14.06 -2.93 1.56
N LEU A 235 14.11 -1.96 0.65
CA LEU A 235 13.17 -0.83 0.65
C LEU A 235 11.90 -1.29 -0.08
N VAL A 236 10.80 -1.36 0.66
CA VAL A 236 9.52 -1.88 0.16
C VAL A 236 8.48 -0.78 0.03
N PHE A 237 7.74 -0.83 -1.07
CA PHE A 237 6.55 -0.03 -1.35
C PHE A 237 5.37 -1.00 -1.40
N LEU A 238 4.52 -0.94 -0.38
CA LEU A 238 3.44 -1.91 -0.20
C LEU A 238 2.10 -1.20 -0.17
N PHE A 239 1.05 -1.92 -0.57
CA PHE A 239 -0.32 -1.43 -0.52
C PHE A 239 -1.25 -2.48 0.08
N LEU A 240 -2.35 -2.01 0.64
CA LEU A 240 -3.42 -2.77 1.23
C LEU A 240 -4.43 -3.18 0.15
N TYR A 241 -4.56 -4.49 -0.05
CA TYR A 241 -5.48 -5.09 -0.99
C TYR A 241 -6.69 -5.69 -0.26
N PRO A 242 -7.92 -5.20 -0.47
CA PRO A 242 -9.11 -5.83 0.07
C PRO A 242 -9.34 -7.18 -0.62
N VAL A 243 -9.37 -8.27 0.14
CA VAL A 243 -9.57 -9.64 -0.35
C VAL A 243 -11.06 -9.94 -0.46
N CYS A 244 -11.76 -9.88 0.67
CA CYS A 244 -13.21 -10.01 0.75
C CYS A 244 -13.72 -9.39 2.06
N ARG A 245 -15.02 -9.45 2.30
CA ARG A 245 -15.64 -9.01 3.55
C ARG A 245 -16.86 -9.85 3.89
N ASP A 246 -17.19 -9.91 5.17
CA ASP A 246 -18.49 -10.33 5.67
C ASP A 246 -19.26 -9.13 6.27
N ALA A 247 -20.21 -9.37 7.17
CA ALA A 247 -21.03 -8.32 7.78
C ALA A 247 -20.20 -7.38 8.67
N ASP A 248 -19.21 -7.93 9.38
CA ASP A 248 -18.52 -7.29 10.51
C ASP A 248 -17.00 -7.20 10.30
N THR A 249 -16.46 -7.91 9.32
CA THR A 249 -15.01 -8.06 9.12
C THR A 249 -14.63 -7.82 7.66
N ALA A 250 -13.60 -6.99 7.46
CA ALA A 250 -12.88 -6.87 6.20
C ALA A 250 -11.60 -7.72 6.25
N TYR A 251 -11.40 -8.54 5.22
CA TYR A 251 -10.21 -9.37 5.07
C TYR A 251 -9.28 -8.72 4.06
N ILE A 252 -8.04 -8.49 4.45
CA ILE A 252 -7.09 -7.67 3.70
C ILE A 252 -5.76 -8.38 3.52
N SER A 253 -5.07 -8.12 2.42
CA SER A 253 -3.73 -8.60 2.15
C SER A 253 -2.81 -7.41 1.95
N ILE A 254 -1.57 -7.48 2.39
CA ILE A 254 -0.54 -6.52 1.99
C ILE A 254 0.18 -7.08 0.77
N ARG A 255 0.45 -6.23 -0.23
CA ARG A 255 1.14 -6.62 -1.47
C ARG A 255 2.12 -5.54 -1.91
N PRO A 256 3.20 -5.88 -2.63
CA PRO A 256 4.04 -4.88 -3.28
C PRO A 256 3.25 -4.08 -4.30
N ALA A 257 3.49 -2.77 -4.35
CA ALA A 257 2.99 -1.89 -5.39
C ALA A 257 3.77 -2.19 -6.69
N SER A 258 3.33 -3.22 -7.41
CA SER A 258 4.08 -3.91 -8.47
C SER A 258 4.40 -3.08 -9.72
N TRP A 259 3.92 -1.85 -9.79
CA TRP A 259 4.19 -0.91 -10.88
C TRP A 259 5.27 0.14 -10.53
N ILE A 260 5.87 0.04 -9.35
CA ILE A 260 6.97 0.93 -8.90
C ILE A 260 8.30 0.29 -9.27
N GLY A 261 9.05 0.95 -10.17
CA GLY A 261 10.33 0.44 -10.68
C GLY A 261 10.21 -0.87 -11.44
N SER A 262 11.34 -1.39 -11.89
CA SER A 262 11.41 -2.75 -12.45
C SER A 262 11.38 -3.83 -11.36
N GLU A 263 11.72 -3.42 -10.15
CA GLU A 263 11.80 -4.17 -8.90
C GLU A 263 10.40 -4.42 -8.29
N CYS A 264 9.34 -3.92 -8.92
CA CYS A 264 7.95 -4.14 -8.52
C CYS A 264 7.67 -3.69 -7.06
N GLY A 265 8.28 -2.58 -6.64
CA GLY A 265 8.17 -2.04 -5.29
C GLY A 265 9.03 -2.76 -4.24
N LEU A 266 9.98 -3.61 -4.65
CA LEU A 266 10.86 -4.37 -3.77
C LEU A 266 12.34 -4.13 -4.11
N PHE A 267 12.91 -3.02 -3.65
CA PHE A 267 14.29 -2.66 -3.97
C PHE A 267 15.25 -3.29 -2.96
N GLU A 268 16.16 -4.18 -3.41
CA GLU A 268 17.15 -4.81 -2.53
C GLU A 268 18.14 -3.77 -1.98
N VAL A 269 18.57 -3.95 -0.74
CA VAL A 269 19.63 -3.16 -0.13
C VAL A 269 20.89 -4.00 0.04
N VAL A 270 21.98 -3.57 -0.60
CA VAL A 270 23.31 -4.20 -0.54
C VAL A 270 24.33 -3.16 -0.15
N ASP A 271 25.12 -3.43 0.90
CA ASP A 271 26.15 -2.52 1.40
C ASP A 271 25.65 -1.08 1.63
N SER A 272 24.46 -0.95 2.24
CA SER A 272 23.77 0.33 2.49
C SER A 272 23.40 1.12 1.22
N LYS A 273 23.31 0.45 0.07
CA LYS A 273 22.85 1.02 -1.20
C LYS A 273 21.59 0.32 -1.69
N VAL A 274 20.67 1.10 -2.23
CA VAL A 274 19.44 0.59 -2.86
C VAL A 274 19.77 0.18 -4.29
N VAL A 275 19.44 -1.06 -4.67
CA VAL A 275 19.56 -1.53 -6.05
C VAL A 275 18.36 -1.02 -6.83
N ASP A 276 18.56 0.03 -7.62
CA ASP A 276 17.54 0.70 -8.47
C ASP A 276 17.98 0.63 -9.93
N THR A 277 17.72 -0.49 -10.59
CA THR A 277 18.27 -0.75 -11.93
C THR A 277 17.78 0.21 -13.00
N THR A 278 16.68 0.93 -12.74
CA THR A 278 16.04 1.87 -13.67
C THR A 278 16.27 3.34 -13.33
N ASP A 279 17.02 3.64 -12.27
CA ASP A 279 17.13 5.00 -11.73
C ASP A 279 15.75 5.62 -11.47
N TYR A 280 14.85 4.84 -10.88
CA TYR A 280 13.48 5.22 -10.54
C TYR A 280 13.44 6.49 -9.66
N PHE A 281 14.43 6.64 -8.77
CA PHE A 281 14.52 7.79 -7.86
C PHE A 281 15.27 9.00 -8.45
N GLY A 282 15.92 8.87 -9.61
CA GLY A 282 16.76 9.93 -10.20
C GLY A 282 18.05 10.21 -9.42
N LEU A 283 18.57 9.19 -8.72
CA LEU A 283 19.78 9.25 -7.89
C LEU A 283 20.90 8.31 -8.40
N GLY A 284 20.74 7.77 -9.61
CA GLY A 284 21.56 6.71 -10.18
C GLY A 284 21.07 5.31 -9.78
N THR A 285 21.81 4.27 -10.16
CA THR A 285 21.34 2.89 -10.01
C THR A 285 21.67 2.21 -8.68
N ASN A 286 22.53 2.84 -7.87
CA ASN A 286 22.96 2.33 -6.58
C ASN A 286 23.10 3.46 -5.54
N PRO A 287 22.06 4.30 -5.33
CA PRO A 287 22.10 5.38 -4.37
C PRO A 287 22.20 4.86 -2.94
N SER A 288 22.71 5.67 -2.02
CA SER A 288 22.70 5.29 -0.61
C SER A 288 21.26 5.20 -0.09
N VAL A 289 21.01 4.30 0.85
CA VAL A 289 19.69 4.18 1.51
C VAL A 289 19.25 5.52 2.10
N ASN A 290 20.19 6.27 2.68
CA ASN A 290 19.89 7.57 3.28
C ASN A 290 19.46 8.62 2.25
N ASP A 291 20.07 8.63 1.06
CA ASP A 291 19.69 9.57 0.00
C ASP A 291 18.27 9.27 -0.51
N VAL A 292 17.95 7.99 -0.70
CA VAL A 292 16.60 7.56 -1.12
C VAL A 292 15.55 7.89 -0.05
N ILE A 293 15.84 7.62 1.22
CA ILE A 293 14.95 7.99 2.32
C ILE A 293 14.80 9.53 2.41
N SER A 294 15.88 10.27 2.18
CA SER A 294 15.88 11.73 2.23
C SER A 294 15.01 12.33 1.13
N ILE A 295 15.10 11.84 -0.12
CA ILE A 295 14.27 12.36 -1.22
C ILE A 295 12.79 12.04 -1.02
N ILE A 296 12.46 10.84 -0.53
CA ILE A 296 11.07 10.45 -0.18
C ILE A 296 10.53 11.39 0.90
N ASN A 297 11.25 11.54 2.01
CA ASN A 297 10.83 12.38 3.13
C ASN A 297 10.75 13.87 2.75
N SER A 298 11.68 14.34 1.92
CA SER A 298 11.65 15.71 1.38
C SER A 298 10.38 15.93 0.57
N ARG A 299 10.03 14.98 -0.30
CA ARG A 299 8.82 15.06 -1.11
C ARG A 299 7.54 15.00 -0.28
N ILE A 300 7.46 14.11 0.70
CA ILE A 300 6.34 14.06 1.65
C ILE A 300 6.16 15.41 2.36
N ARG A 301 7.25 16.00 2.86
CA ARG A 301 7.18 17.33 3.50
C ARG A 301 6.70 18.42 2.56
N GLN A 302 7.20 18.45 1.32
CA GLN A 302 6.74 19.40 0.31
C GLN A 302 5.23 19.29 0.08
N ILE A 303 4.74 18.06 -0.14
CA ILE A 303 3.31 17.76 -0.34
C ILE A 303 2.47 18.21 0.86
N VAL A 304 2.86 17.83 2.08
CA VAL A 304 2.11 18.14 3.31
C VAL A 304 2.12 19.64 3.61
N SER A 305 3.24 20.33 3.32
CA SER A 305 3.38 21.77 3.54
C SER A 305 2.62 22.64 2.54
N TYR A 306 2.09 22.05 1.46
CA TYR A 306 1.35 22.78 0.45
C TYR A 306 0.15 23.53 1.06
N GLN A 307 0.04 24.82 0.71
CA GLN A 307 -1.06 25.69 1.08
C GLN A 307 -1.78 26.10 -0.20
N SER A 308 -3.06 25.73 -0.33
CA SER A 308 -3.85 26.22 -1.46
C SER A 308 -4.02 27.73 -1.36
N LEU A 309 -3.80 28.42 -2.47
CA LEU A 309 -3.95 29.88 -2.57
C LEU A 309 -5.43 30.29 -2.63
N THR A 310 -6.33 29.31 -2.75
CA THR A 310 -7.75 29.51 -2.91
C THR A 310 -8.49 28.76 -1.80
N LEU A 311 -8.76 29.44 -0.68
CA LEU A 311 -9.79 29.00 0.26
C LEU A 311 -11.08 28.83 -0.56
N TRP A 312 -11.58 27.59 -0.64
CA TRP A 312 -12.86 27.23 -1.23
C TRP A 312 -13.90 28.30 -0.87
N LYS A 313 -14.21 29.18 -1.83
CA LYS A 313 -15.32 30.13 -1.75
C LYS A 313 -16.55 29.49 -2.35
#